data_AF-A0A7S3QWN4-F1
#
_entry.id   AF-A0A7S3QWN4-F1
#
_cell.length_a   1.000
_cell.length_b   1.000
_cell.length_c   1.000
_cell.angle_alpha   90.00
_cell.angle_beta   90.00
_cell.angle_gamma   90.00
#
_symmetry.space_group_name_H-M   'P 1'
#
loop_
_entity.id
_entity.type
_entity.pdbx_description
1 polymer ?
#
loop_
_entity_poly.entity_id
_entity_poly.type
_entity_poly.pdbx_seq_one_letter_code
_entity_poly.pdbx_strand_id
1 'polypeptide(L)'
;MGKDDSIHDFQNFPFDTDERFKEYMSRFEVVNAASAEKLKAKFYKAHIDPNFDVSWASEARNTASSTPRSSTFFQSSTPPPRSENHDSSTSGPQTGSTRFSSSASSHTAPPPKPRMQQQRIFLYHVAVLALVIVHLLPLAPIPWSRRAYRLLLQLSLLGQSYKLYLRHGLPAFRPLTALQAYLNRVVPTNDFYMLVIGFSFMSHTPMTLVLAPLTISAAYGVVEYLGTYYKQNRLWQKYGQPAAAAMQRRSTQAEMASASSEVLVGAFLVMNLFSARRNILLTFAFWNLLKMRYHASEARNYHRQVWHKVGARTLGLRGKLPPAFQSGVNFIVKWFQTAQ
;
A
#
# COMPACT_ATOMS: atom_id res chain seq x y z
N MET A 1 -30.61 35.06 -11.95
CA MET A 1 -29.45 35.40 -11.11
C MET A 1 -28.29 35.75 -12.02
N GLY A 2 -27.52 36.79 -11.69
CA GLY A 2 -26.22 36.99 -12.32
C GLY A 2 -25.24 35.88 -11.88
N LYS A 3 -24.21 35.62 -12.68
CA LYS A 3 -23.17 34.62 -12.38
C LYS A 3 -22.55 34.87 -10.99
N ASP A 4 -22.30 36.12 -10.64
CA ASP A 4 -21.65 36.51 -9.38
C ASP A 4 -22.56 36.29 -8.15
N ASP A 5 -23.87 36.50 -8.31
CA ASP A 5 -24.87 36.23 -7.26
C ASP A 5 -24.95 34.73 -6.95
N SER A 6 -24.99 33.88 -8.00
CA SER A 6 -25.02 32.43 -7.84
C SER A 6 -23.74 31.87 -7.21
N ILE A 7 -22.58 32.51 -7.42
CA ILE A 7 -21.32 32.13 -6.75
C ILE A 7 -21.34 32.51 -5.27
N HIS A 8 -21.84 33.71 -4.95
CA HIS A 8 -21.97 34.18 -3.57
C HIS A 8 -22.97 33.31 -2.77
N ASP A 9 -24.09 32.93 -3.38
CA ASP A 9 -25.09 32.07 -2.75
C ASP A 9 -24.60 30.62 -2.59
N PHE A 10 -23.75 30.13 -3.49
CA PHE A 10 -23.08 28.84 -3.34
C PHE A 10 -22.10 28.82 -2.15
N GLN A 11 -21.35 29.91 -1.92
CA GLN A 11 -20.40 29.98 -0.81
C GLN A 11 -21.09 30.07 0.56
N ASN A 12 -22.22 30.75 0.63
CA ASN A 12 -22.98 30.95 1.86
C ASN A 12 -24.00 29.84 2.15
N PHE A 13 -24.14 28.85 1.26
CA PHE A 13 -25.09 27.77 1.46
C PHE A 13 -24.65 26.82 2.59
N PRO A 14 -25.51 26.53 3.58
CA PRO A 14 -25.14 25.75 4.74
C PRO A 14 -25.19 24.23 4.44
N PHE A 15 -24.19 23.73 3.72
CA PHE A 15 -24.09 22.31 3.33
C PHE A 15 -24.09 21.35 4.53
N ASP A 16 -23.56 21.75 5.68
CA ASP A 16 -23.39 20.86 6.84
C ASP A 16 -24.68 20.66 7.66
N THR A 17 -25.69 21.51 7.47
CA THR A 17 -27.01 21.38 8.13
C THR A 17 -28.05 20.70 7.24
N ASP A 18 -27.86 20.68 5.92
CA ASP A 18 -28.84 20.08 5.00
C ASP A 18 -28.81 18.54 5.02
N GLU A 19 -29.93 17.93 5.41
CA GLU A 19 -30.12 16.48 5.45
C GLU A 19 -30.05 15.84 4.05
N ARG A 20 -30.47 16.55 3.01
CA ARG A 20 -30.43 16.07 1.62
C ARG A 20 -29.00 15.98 1.11
N PHE A 21 -28.16 16.92 1.51
CA PHE A 21 -26.74 16.89 1.19
C PHE A 21 -26.02 15.76 1.93
N LYS A 22 -26.37 15.50 3.19
CA LYS A 22 -25.83 14.38 3.97
C LYS A 22 -26.18 13.03 3.35
N GLU A 23 -27.44 12.84 2.93
CA GLU A 23 -27.86 11.62 2.25
C GLU A 23 -27.14 11.48 0.89
N TYR A 24 -27.01 12.57 0.12
CA TYR A 24 -26.29 12.58 -1.15
C TYR A 24 -24.81 12.21 -0.99
N MET A 25 -24.14 12.79 0.01
CA MET A 25 -22.73 12.49 0.33
C MET A 25 -22.52 11.06 0.81
N SER A 26 -23.49 10.44 1.48
CA SER A 26 -23.38 9.04 1.94
C SER A 26 -23.22 8.03 0.80
N ARG A 27 -23.64 8.40 -0.43
CA ARG A 27 -23.55 7.56 -1.63
C ARG A 27 -22.19 7.61 -2.33
N PHE A 28 -21.30 8.52 -1.92
CA PHE A 28 -20.00 8.72 -2.55
C PHE A 28 -18.86 8.62 -1.54
N GLU A 29 -17.90 7.74 -1.79
CA GLU A 29 -16.64 7.73 -1.02
C GLU A 29 -15.78 8.92 -1.43
N VAL A 30 -15.64 9.90 -0.53
CA VAL A 30 -14.81 11.09 -0.76
C VAL A 30 -13.33 10.72 -0.62
N VAL A 31 -12.62 10.65 -1.74
CA VAL A 31 -11.19 10.26 -1.78
C VAL A 31 -10.25 11.45 -1.53
N ASN A 32 -10.69 12.69 -1.81
CA ASN A 32 -9.90 13.91 -1.55
C ASN A 32 -10.79 15.18 -1.42
N ALA A 33 -10.24 16.27 -0.87
CA ALA A 33 -10.97 17.54 -0.68
C ALA A 33 -11.48 18.16 -2.00
N ALA A 34 -10.73 18.01 -3.10
CA ALA A 34 -11.13 18.50 -4.42
C ALA A 34 -12.35 17.75 -5.00
N SER A 35 -12.53 16.47 -4.64
CA SER A 35 -13.69 15.66 -5.01
C SER A 35 -14.92 16.03 -4.18
N ALA A 36 -14.74 16.40 -2.91
CA ALA A 36 -15.81 16.88 -2.05
C ALA A 36 -16.45 18.17 -2.60
N GLU A 37 -15.64 19.12 -3.07
CA GLU A 37 -16.13 20.38 -3.65
C GLU A 37 -16.88 20.16 -4.97
N LYS A 38 -16.40 19.25 -5.83
CA LYS A 38 -17.11 18.88 -7.05
C LYS A 38 -18.45 18.23 -6.76
N LEU A 39 -18.56 17.47 -5.69
CA LEU A 39 -19.82 16.87 -5.23
C LEU A 39 -20.77 17.94 -4.66
N LYS A 40 -20.25 18.91 -3.88
CA LYS A 40 -21.02 20.10 -3.44
C LYS A 40 -21.60 20.88 -4.62
N ALA A 41 -20.78 21.17 -5.62
CA ALA A 41 -21.19 21.88 -6.82
C ALA A 41 -22.23 21.12 -7.66
N LYS A 42 -22.09 19.79 -7.77
CA LYS A 42 -23.08 18.93 -8.46
C LYS A 42 -24.40 18.85 -7.71
N PHE A 43 -24.36 18.74 -6.39
CA PHE A 43 -25.56 18.75 -5.56
C PHE A 43 -26.29 20.10 -5.67
N TYR A 44 -25.55 21.20 -5.59
CA TYR A 44 -26.10 22.55 -5.68
C TYR A 44 -26.79 22.78 -7.04
N LYS A 45 -26.15 22.36 -8.13
CA LYS A 45 -26.76 22.37 -9.46
C LYS A 45 -28.04 21.52 -9.54
N ALA A 46 -28.02 20.34 -8.94
CA ALA A 46 -29.13 19.39 -9.07
C ALA A 46 -30.35 19.74 -8.21
N HIS A 47 -30.14 20.37 -7.04
CA HIS A 47 -31.19 20.52 -6.02
C HIS A 47 -31.51 21.96 -5.62
N ILE A 48 -30.69 22.94 -5.98
CA ILE A 48 -30.85 24.34 -5.52
C ILE A 48 -30.94 25.30 -6.72
N ASP A 49 -29.91 25.33 -7.56
CA ASP A 49 -29.87 26.22 -8.73
C ASP A 49 -29.51 25.44 -10.02
N PRO A 50 -30.51 25.05 -10.83
CA PRO A 50 -30.29 24.36 -12.11
C PRO A 50 -29.42 25.13 -13.12
N ASN A 51 -29.31 26.45 -12.98
CA ASN A 51 -28.50 27.30 -13.84
C ASN A 51 -27.05 27.44 -13.35
N PHE A 52 -26.72 26.87 -12.19
CA PHE A 52 -25.37 26.86 -11.65
C PHE A 52 -24.43 25.98 -12.48
N ASP A 53 -23.28 26.51 -12.89
CA ASP A 53 -22.24 25.71 -13.51
C ASP A 53 -21.23 25.18 -12.48
N VAL A 54 -20.89 23.90 -12.60
CA VAL A 54 -19.95 23.19 -11.72
C VAL A 54 -18.53 23.78 -11.84
N SER A 55 -18.22 24.42 -12.97
CA SER A 55 -16.96 25.13 -13.20
C SER A 55 -16.80 26.37 -12.30
N TRP A 56 -17.90 27.03 -11.90
CA TRP A 56 -17.89 28.24 -11.07
C TRP A 56 -17.45 27.97 -9.63
N ALA A 57 -17.61 26.73 -9.14
CA ALA A 57 -17.10 26.32 -7.83
C ALA A 57 -15.56 26.38 -7.74
N SER A 58 -14.85 26.27 -8.87
CA SER A 58 -13.40 26.46 -8.91
C SER A 58 -12.98 27.94 -8.94
N GLU A 59 -13.82 28.82 -9.48
CA GLU A 59 -13.65 30.28 -9.44
C GLU A 59 -13.96 30.84 -8.04
N ALA A 60 -14.94 30.28 -7.34
CA ALA A 60 -15.26 30.60 -5.95
C ALA A 60 -14.05 30.45 -5.00
N ARG A 61 -13.13 29.52 -5.30
CA ARG A 61 -11.90 29.32 -4.53
C ARG A 61 -10.91 30.49 -4.71
N ASN A 62 -10.91 31.15 -5.87
CA ASN A 62 -9.99 32.23 -6.19
C ASN A 62 -10.47 33.59 -5.66
N THR A 63 -11.76 33.77 -5.40
CA THR A 63 -12.32 34.99 -4.80
C THR A 63 -12.19 35.07 -3.28
N ALA A 64 -11.83 33.97 -2.60
CA ALA A 64 -11.64 33.93 -1.15
C ALA A 64 -10.26 34.41 -0.67
N SER A 65 -9.34 34.81 -1.57
CA SER A 65 -7.97 35.21 -1.22
C SER A 65 -7.73 36.73 -1.30
N SER A 66 -8.62 37.54 -0.73
CA SER A 66 -8.38 38.97 -0.55
C SER A 66 -9.09 39.57 0.67
N THR A 67 -8.64 39.21 1.88
CA THR A 67 -8.78 40.07 3.06
C THR A 67 -7.59 39.92 4.01
N PRO A 68 -6.87 41.00 4.40
CA PRO A 68 -5.81 40.98 5.40
C PRO A 68 -6.29 41.42 6.80
N ARG A 69 -5.45 41.15 7.83
CA ARG A 69 -5.51 41.54 9.27
C ARG A 69 -6.23 40.55 10.20
N SER A 70 -5.86 40.37 11.47
CA SER A 70 -4.74 40.78 12.32
C SER A 70 -4.85 39.99 13.64
N SER A 71 -3.72 39.88 14.33
CA SER A 71 -3.50 39.35 15.69
C SER A 71 -4.32 40.00 16.82
N THR A 72 -4.87 39.18 17.74
CA THR A 72 -4.99 39.46 19.20
C THR A 72 -5.29 38.13 19.92
N PHE A 73 -4.39 37.56 20.72
CA PHE A 73 -4.27 37.69 22.19
C PHE A 73 -5.57 37.42 22.95
N PHE A 74 -5.62 36.35 23.77
CA PHE A 74 -5.97 36.38 25.21
C PHE A 74 -5.68 35.01 25.87
N GLN A 75 -5.27 35.09 27.12
CA GLN A 75 -4.60 34.10 27.96
C GLN A 75 -5.44 33.88 29.23
N SER A 76 -5.51 32.63 29.72
CA SER A 76 -5.87 32.15 31.10
C SER A 76 -7.20 32.63 31.74
N SER A 77 -7.96 31.77 32.42
CA SER A 77 -7.76 31.42 33.85
C SER A 77 -8.74 30.33 34.33
N THR A 78 -8.31 29.54 35.32
CA THR A 78 -9.03 28.50 36.07
C THR A 78 -9.60 29.03 37.43
N PRO A 79 -10.27 28.24 38.30
CA PRO A 79 -11.62 28.43 38.89
C PRO A 79 -11.64 29.00 40.34
N PRO A 80 -12.82 29.17 41.02
CA PRO A 80 -13.30 28.22 42.09
C PRO A 80 -14.87 28.28 42.36
N PRO A 81 -15.46 27.95 43.55
CA PRO A 81 -15.86 26.60 44.04
C PRO A 81 -17.31 26.42 44.63
N ARG A 82 -17.71 25.14 44.81
CA ARG A 82 -18.46 24.42 45.89
C ARG A 82 -19.76 24.96 46.56
N SER A 83 -20.76 24.05 46.65
CA SER A 83 -21.72 23.70 47.76
C SER A 83 -23.07 23.23 47.16
N GLU A 84 -23.92 22.32 47.67
CA GLU A 84 -24.02 21.41 48.82
C GLU A 84 -25.20 20.43 48.55
N ASN A 85 -25.32 19.39 49.39
CA ASN A 85 -26.21 18.22 49.31
C ASN A 85 -27.73 18.49 49.24
N HIS A 86 -28.48 17.55 48.65
CA HIS A 86 -29.74 17.05 49.24
C HIS A 86 -30.10 15.63 48.77
N ASP A 87 -30.34 14.75 49.75
CA ASP A 87 -30.86 13.38 49.63
C ASP A 87 -32.33 13.34 49.17
N SER A 88 -32.70 12.31 48.39
CA SER A 88 -33.92 11.51 48.65
C SER A 88 -33.96 10.24 47.81
N SER A 89 -34.19 9.15 48.53
CA SER A 89 -34.28 7.74 48.16
C SER A 89 -35.47 7.42 47.24
N THR A 90 -35.33 6.48 46.31
CA THR A 90 -36.33 5.39 46.10
C THR A 90 -35.66 4.19 45.40
N SER A 91 -35.95 3.02 45.95
CA SER A 91 -35.38 1.70 45.72
C SER A 91 -35.79 1.04 44.39
N GLY A 92 -34.88 0.26 43.81
CA GLY A 92 -35.16 -0.74 42.77
C GLY A 92 -33.94 -1.62 42.50
N PRO A 93 -33.99 -2.95 42.71
CA PRO A 93 -32.82 -3.82 42.57
C PRO A 93 -32.77 -4.43 41.17
N GLN A 94 -31.64 -4.32 40.48
CA GLN A 94 -31.21 -5.32 39.50
C GLN A 94 -29.70 -5.20 39.19
N THR A 95 -28.96 -6.01 39.95
CA THR A 95 -27.86 -6.89 39.50
C THR A 95 -27.16 -6.59 38.16
N GLY A 96 -25.84 -6.40 38.22
CA GLY A 96 -24.96 -7.12 37.29
C GLY A 96 -24.05 -6.32 36.36
N SER A 97 -23.20 -5.46 36.93
CA SER A 97 -21.78 -5.25 36.59
C SER A 97 -21.30 -5.26 35.12
N THR A 98 -20.93 -4.06 34.67
CA THR A 98 -19.67 -3.65 33.99
C THR A 98 -18.98 -4.60 32.98
N ARG A 99 -18.75 -4.11 31.75
CA ARG A 99 -17.42 -3.61 31.28
C ARG A 99 -17.39 -3.25 29.78
N PHE A 100 -17.01 -2.00 29.55
CA PHE A 100 -16.02 -1.51 28.57
C PHE A 100 -16.04 -1.97 27.10
N SER A 101 -16.30 -0.96 26.27
CA SER A 101 -15.80 -0.69 24.92
C SER A 101 -14.52 -1.40 24.48
N SER A 102 -14.55 -1.92 23.25
CA SER A 102 -13.48 -1.69 22.28
C SER A 102 -14.02 -1.80 20.86
N SER A 103 -13.98 -0.67 20.15
CA SER A 103 -14.22 -0.52 18.72
C SER A 103 -13.15 -1.31 17.95
N ALA A 104 -13.50 -2.48 17.45
CA ALA A 104 -12.70 -3.19 16.46
C ALA A 104 -13.05 -2.66 15.07
N SER A 105 -12.05 -2.10 14.41
CA SER A 105 -12.04 -1.69 13.01
C SER A 105 -12.63 -2.79 12.11
N SER A 106 -13.66 -2.42 11.37
CA SER A 106 -14.29 -3.21 10.31
C SER A 106 -13.32 -3.38 9.13
N HIS A 107 -12.33 -4.26 9.29
CA HIS A 107 -11.77 -4.95 8.14
C HIS A 107 -12.82 -5.95 7.68
N THR A 108 -13.58 -5.58 6.64
CA THR A 108 -14.45 -6.49 5.90
C THR A 108 -13.60 -7.71 5.51
N ALA A 109 -13.84 -8.83 6.19
CA ALA A 109 -13.14 -10.06 5.92
C ALA A 109 -13.38 -10.42 4.45
N PRO A 110 -12.32 -10.72 3.66
CA PRO A 110 -12.52 -11.16 2.29
C PRO A 110 -13.40 -12.42 2.28
N PRO A 111 -14.33 -12.56 1.31
CA PRO A 111 -15.23 -13.70 1.26
C PRO A 111 -14.43 -15.02 1.32
N PRO A 112 -14.96 -16.06 1.99
CA PRO A 112 -14.25 -17.32 2.17
C PRO A 112 -13.90 -17.91 0.79
N LYS A 113 -12.60 -17.96 0.50
CA LYS A 113 -12.09 -18.55 -0.75
C LYS A 113 -12.48 -20.03 -0.78
N PRO A 114 -12.91 -20.59 -1.92
CA PRO A 114 -13.24 -22.01 -2.02
C PRO A 114 -12.05 -22.88 -1.60
N ARG A 115 -12.31 -23.94 -0.83
CA ARG A 115 -11.29 -24.79 -0.19
C ARG A 115 -10.21 -25.30 -1.16
N MET A 116 -10.61 -25.71 -2.37
CA MET A 116 -9.67 -26.13 -3.43
C MET A 116 -8.72 -25.01 -3.86
N GLN A 117 -9.19 -23.77 -3.93
CA GLN A 117 -8.36 -22.62 -4.31
C GLN A 117 -7.31 -22.32 -3.24
N GLN A 118 -7.69 -22.37 -1.96
CA GLN A 118 -6.75 -22.17 -0.86
C GLN A 118 -5.68 -23.28 -0.82
N GLN A 119 -6.09 -24.54 -1.02
CA GLN A 119 -5.16 -25.67 -1.06
C GLN A 119 -4.15 -25.55 -2.22
N ARG A 120 -4.57 -25.09 -3.40
CA ARG A 120 -3.67 -24.84 -4.54
C ARG A 120 -2.65 -23.73 -4.23
N ILE A 121 -3.09 -22.63 -3.63
CA ILE A 121 -2.21 -21.52 -3.23
C ILE A 121 -1.22 -21.98 -2.15
N PHE A 122 -1.67 -22.80 -1.20
CA PHE A 122 -0.80 -23.40 -0.20
C PHE A 122 0.27 -24.31 -0.82
N LEU A 123 -0.14 -25.22 -1.71
CA LEU A 123 0.79 -26.13 -2.39
C LEU A 123 1.84 -25.36 -3.20
N TYR A 124 1.43 -24.29 -3.88
CA TYR A 124 2.33 -23.36 -4.54
C TYR A 124 3.37 -22.79 -3.58
N HIS A 125 2.94 -22.26 -2.42
CA HIS A 125 3.86 -21.68 -1.44
C HIS A 125 4.83 -22.70 -0.84
N VAL A 126 4.35 -23.91 -0.55
CA VAL A 126 5.20 -25.02 -0.08
C VAL A 126 6.22 -25.42 -1.16
N ALA A 127 5.79 -25.53 -2.41
CA ALA A 127 6.67 -25.87 -3.52
C ALA A 127 7.75 -24.79 -3.77
N VAL A 128 7.40 -23.51 -3.64
CA VAL A 128 8.39 -22.41 -3.67
C VAL A 128 9.42 -22.57 -2.56
N LEU A 129 8.99 -22.79 -1.30
CA LEU A 129 9.93 -22.99 -0.18
C LEU A 129 10.83 -24.21 -0.39
N ALA A 130 10.29 -25.33 -0.87
CA ALA A 130 11.06 -26.53 -1.17
C ALA A 130 12.15 -26.26 -2.22
N LEU A 131 11.81 -25.57 -3.32
CA LEU A 131 12.77 -25.22 -4.37
C LEU A 131 13.85 -24.24 -3.90
N VAL A 132 13.51 -23.32 -2.99
CA VAL A 132 14.49 -22.41 -2.35
C VAL A 132 15.50 -23.22 -1.55
N ILE A 133 15.04 -24.18 -0.76
CA ILE A 133 15.92 -25.04 0.06
C ILE A 133 16.86 -25.81 -0.86
N VAL A 134 16.37 -26.38 -1.95
CA VAL A 134 17.20 -27.08 -2.95
C VAL A 134 18.22 -26.14 -3.60
N HIS A 135 17.84 -24.89 -3.89
CA HIS A 135 18.74 -23.91 -4.51
C HIS A 135 19.87 -23.45 -3.57
N LEU A 136 19.55 -23.26 -2.28
CA LEU A 136 20.49 -22.78 -1.25
C LEU A 136 21.34 -23.90 -0.63
N LEU A 137 21.02 -25.17 -0.90
CA LEU A 137 21.75 -26.29 -0.33
C LEU A 137 23.19 -26.31 -0.86
N PRO A 138 24.22 -26.13 -0.01
CA PRO A 138 25.61 -26.05 -0.47
C PRO A 138 26.12 -27.38 -1.03
N LEU A 139 25.46 -28.49 -0.68
CA LEU A 139 25.77 -29.84 -1.14
C LEU A 139 25.10 -30.20 -2.47
N ALA A 140 24.17 -29.39 -2.97
CA ALA A 140 23.48 -29.69 -4.22
C ALA A 140 24.40 -29.43 -5.43
N PRO A 141 24.46 -30.34 -6.41
CA PRO A 141 25.23 -30.13 -7.62
C PRO A 141 24.74 -28.87 -8.36
N ILE A 142 25.68 -28.06 -8.85
CA ILE A 142 25.44 -26.79 -9.58
C ILE A 142 24.31 -26.89 -10.63
N PRO A 143 24.20 -27.94 -11.48
CA PRO A 143 23.10 -28.03 -12.44
C PRO A 143 21.72 -28.17 -11.79
N TRP A 144 21.62 -28.82 -10.63
CA TRP A 144 20.36 -28.95 -9.89
C TRP A 144 19.95 -27.61 -9.28
N SER A 145 20.89 -26.90 -8.67
CA SER A 145 20.62 -25.55 -8.13
C SER A 145 20.16 -24.58 -9.24
N ARG A 146 20.76 -24.64 -10.44
CA ARG A 146 20.33 -23.83 -11.60
C ARG A 146 18.95 -24.23 -12.13
N ARG A 147 18.62 -25.54 -12.15
CA ARG A 147 17.28 -26.02 -12.53
C ARG A 147 16.24 -25.60 -11.50
N ALA A 148 16.54 -25.75 -10.21
CA ALA A 148 15.68 -25.32 -9.11
C ALA A 148 15.40 -23.81 -9.16
N TYR A 149 16.42 -22.99 -9.46
CA TYR A 149 16.24 -21.55 -9.67
C TYR A 149 15.26 -21.24 -10.81
N ARG A 150 15.44 -21.85 -11.99
CA ARG A 150 14.55 -21.63 -13.14
C ARG A 150 13.14 -22.13 -12.86
N LEU A 151 13.00 -23.32 -12.28
CA LEU A 151 11.70 -23.87 -11.89
C LEU A 151 11.02 -22.99 -10.84
N LEU A 152 11.77 -22.41 -9.91
CA LEU A 152 11.23 -21.49 -8.91
C LEU A 152 10.69 -20.23 -9.56
N LEU A 153 11.41 -19.63 -10.51
CA LEU A 153 10.92 -18.46 -11.24
C LEU A 153 9.69 -18.78 -12.10
N GLN A 154 9.69 -19.93 -12.79
CA GLN A 154 8.54 -20.41 -13.56
C GLN A 154 7.33 -20.64 -12.66
N LEU A 155 7.51 -21.35 -11.56
CA LEU A 155 6.46 -21.62 -10.59
C LEU A 155 5.93 -20.31 -10.00
N SER A 156 6.83 -19.37 -9.69
CA SER A 156 6.43 -18.05 -9.20
C SER A 156 5.63 -17.27 -10.22
N LEU A 157 6.03 -17.29 -11.50
CA LEU A 157 5.29 -16.67 -12.58
C LEU A 157 3.85 -17.23 -12.65
N LEU A 158 3.71 -18.56 -12.67
CA LEU A 158 2.41 -19.23 -12.73
C LEU A 158 1.56 -18.99 -11.47
N GLY A 159 2.18 -19.04 -10.29
CA GLY A 159 1.50 -18.84 -9.02
C GLY A 159 1.00 -17.41 -8.84
N GLN A 160 1.82 -16.42 -9.23
CA GLN A 160 1.42 -15.01 -9.18
C GLN A 160 0.40 -14.67 -10.26
N SER A 161 0.51 -15.22 -11.47
CA SER A 161 -0.54 -15.04 -12.49
C SER A 161 -1.87 -15.65 -12.04
N TYR A 162 -1.84 -16.80 -11.37
CA TYR A 162 -3.04 -17.42 -10.80
C TYR A 162 -3.66 -16.58 -9.68
N LYS A 163 -2.85 -16.06 -8.74
CA LYS A 163 -3.33 -15.14 -7.70
C LYS A 163 -3.94 -13.87 -8.28
N LEU A 164 -3.28 -13.31 -9.28
CA LEU A 164 -3.74 -12.10 -9.95
C LEU A 164 -5.06 -12.33 -10.68
N TYR A 165 -5.19 -13.46 -11.38
CA TYR A 165 -6.45 -13.90 -11.99
C TYR A 165 -7.58 -14.01 -10.96
N LEU A 166 -7.30 -14.58 -9.79
CA LEU A 166 -8.31 -14.74 -8.75
C LEU A 166 -8.73 -13.42 -8.08
N ARG A 167 -7.82 -12.43 -7.99
CA ARG A 167 -8.09 -11.14 -7.32
C ARG A 167 -8.67 -10.08 -8.25
N HIS A 168 -8.26 -10.09 -9.52
CA HIS A 168 -8.59 -9.04 -10.50
C HIS A 168 -9.36 -9.54 -11.72
N GLY A 169 -9.48 -10.85 -11.91
CA GLY A 169 -10.10 -11.43 -13.10
C GLY A 169 -9.22 -11.29 -14.35
N LEU A 170 -9.81 -11.57 -15.52
CA LEU A 170 -9.15 -11.40 -16.81
C LEU A 170 -9.22 -9.95 -17.28
N PRO A 171 -8.17 -9.44 -17.93
CA PRO A 171 -8.24 -8.15 -18.61
C PRO A 171 -9.25 -8.22 -19.76
N ALA A 172 -10.14 -7.23 -19.84
CA ALA A 172 -10.90 -7.00 -21.06
C ALA A 172 -9.97 -6.32 -22.09
N PHE A 173 -9.66 -7.03 -23.18
CA PHE A 173 -8.76 -6.52 -24.24
C PHE A 173 -9.39 -5.45 -25.13
N ARG A 174 -10.70 -5.19 -24.99
CA ARG A 174 -11.44 -4.16 -25.72
C ARG A 174 -12.51 -3.54 -24.81
N PRO A 175 -12.67 -2.20 -24.80
CA PRO A 175 -11.83 -1.15 -25.39
C PRO A 175 -10.49 -0.97 -24.65
N LEU A 176 -9.50 -0.30 -25.26
CA LEU A 176 -8.17 -0.05 -24.64
C LEU A 176 -8.25 0.69 -23.30
N THR A 177 -9.29 1.50 -23.09
CA THR A 177 -9.57 2.17 -21.82
C THR A 177 -9.87 1.19 -20.69
N ALA A 178 -10.53 0.06 -20.98
CA ALA A 178 -10.79 -1.00 -20.02
C ALA A 178 -9.50 -1.74 -19.63
N LEU A 179 -8.60 -1.96 -20.60
CA LEU A 179 -7.28 -2.51 -20.33
C LEU A 179 -6.43 -1.56 -19.47
N GLN A 180 -6.45 -0.26 -19.76
CA GLN A 180 -5.75 0.74 -18.95
C GLN A 180 -6.29 0.78 -17.52
N ALA A 181 -7.62 0.74 -17.34
CA ALA A 181 -8.24 0.68 -16.02
C ALA A 181 -7.84 -0.60 -15.26
N TYR A 182 -7.78 -1.74 -15.94
CA TYR A 182 -7.30 -2.99 -15.37
C TYR A 182 -5.82 -2.89 -14.93
N LEU A 183 -4.95 -2.37 -15.80
CA LEU A 183 -3.53 -2.18 -15.50
C LEU A 183 -3.32 -1.22 -14.32
N ASN A 184 -4.05 -0.11 -14.27
CA ASN A 184 -3.99 0.83 -13.14
C ASN A 184 -4.34 0.18 -11.80
N ARG A 185 -5.24 -0.82 -11.82
CA ARG A 185 -5.61 -1.59 -10.63
C ARG A 185 -4.58 -2.66 -10.25
N VAL A 186 -3.93 -3.27 -11.24
CA VAL A 186 -3.04 -4.43 -11.09
C VAL A 186 -1.58 -4.03 -10.85
N VAL A 187 -1.07 -3.03 -11.57
CA VAL A 187 0.30 -2.54 -11.49
C VAL A 187 0.78 -2.20 -10.07
N PRO A 188 -0.01 -1.54 -9.20
CA PRO A 188 0.45 -1.21 -7.85
C PRO A 188 0.51 -2.41 -6.90
N THR A 189 0.04 -3.59 -7.31
CA THR A 189 -0.02 -4.77 -6.43
C THR A 189 1.32 -5.49 -6.31
N ASN A 190 1.57 -6.07 -5.13
CA ASN A 190 2.78 -6.88 -4.90
C ASN A 190 2.85 -8.12 -5.82
N ASP A 191 1.71 -8.71 -6.15
CA ASP A 191 1.64 -9.93 -6.99
C ASP A 191 2.10 -9.64 -8.42
N PHE A 192 1.71 -8.49 -8.99
CA PHE A 192 2.16 -8.06 -10.32
C PHE A 192 3.67 -7.80 -10.37
N TYR A 193 4.21 -7.16 -9.33
CA TYR A 193 5.66 -6.94 -9.23
C TYR A 193 6.45 -8.25 -9.26
N MET A 194 6.04 -9.23 -8.45
CA MET A 194 6.69 -10.54 -8.39
C MET A 194 6.58 -11.29 -9.72
N LEU A 195 5.47 -11.12 -10.45
CA LEU A 195 5.28 -11.66 -11.80
C LEU A 195 6.29 -11.06 -12.77
N VAL A 196 6.41 -9.73 -12.82
CA VAL A 196 7.34 -9.01 -13.71
C VAL A 196 8.79 -9.39 -13.41
N ILE A 197 9.15 -9.54 -12.13
CA ILE A 197 10.47 -10.04 -11.71
C ILE A 197 10.69 -11.47 -12.18
N GLY A 198 9.74 -12.38 -11.93
CA GLY A 198 9.83 -13.76 -12.36
C GLY A 198 10.09 -13.88 -13.85
N PHE A 199 9.36 -13.09 -14.65
CA PHE A 199 9.54 -13.02 -16.10
C PHE A 199 10.91 -12.45 -16.49
N SER A 200 11.30 -11.32 -15.88
CA SER A 200 12.52 -10.60 -16.25
C SER A 200 13.77 -11.41 -15.95
N PHE A 201 13.85 -12.08 -14.80
CA PHE A 201 15.07 -12.79 -14.36
C PHE A 201 15.17 -14.23 -14.88
N MET A 202 14.12 -14.77 -15.53
CA MET A 202 14.13 -16.12 -16.07
C MET A 202 15.19 -16.33 -17.16
N SER A 203 15.49 -15.27 -17.92
CA SER A 203 16.49 -15.27 -19.00
C SER A 203 17.90 -14.92 -18.54
N HIS A 204 18.10 -14.66 -17.24
CA HIS A 204 19.36 -14.16 -16.68
C HIS A 204 20.10 -15.15 -15.78
N THR A 205 21.36 -14.82 -15.48
CA THR A 205 22.17 -15.58 -14.52
C THR A 205 21.47 -15.59 -13.15
N PRO A 206 21.45 -16.73 -12.43
CA PRO A 206 20.73 -16.82 -11.16
C PRO A 206 21.25 -15.80 -10.15
N MET A 207 20.36 -14.91 -9.71
CA MET A 207 20.63 -13.95 -8.65
C MET A 207 19.81 -14.35 -7.42
N THR A 208 20.48 -14.85 -6.39
CA THR A 208 19.88 -15.30 -5.12
C THR A 208 19.13 -14.17 -4.40
N LEU A 209 19.61 -12.92 -4.51
CA LEU A 209 18.97 -11.77 -3.88
C LEU A 209 17.53 -11.53 -4.36
N VAL A 210 17.22 -11.89 -5.61
CA VAL A 210 15.87 -11.77 -6.19
C VAL A 210 14.87 -12.71 -5.50
N LEU A 211 15.36 -13.77 -4.88
CA LEU A 211 14.51 -14.77 -4.23
C LEU A 211 14.02 -14.32 -2.85
N ALA A 212 14.66 -13.34 -2.21
CA ALA A 212 14.34 -12.95 -0.85
C ALA A 212 12.88 -12.44 -0.69
N PRO A 213 12.33 -11.58 -1.57
CA PRO A 213 10.93 -11.18 -1.50
C PRO A 213 9.97 -12.36 -1.72
N LEU A 214 10.33 -13.28 -2.62
CA LEU A 214 9.53 -14.48 -2.93
C LEU A 214 9.47 -15.44 -1.74
N THR A 215 10.61 -15.68 -1.08
CA THR A 215 10.70 -16.58 0.08
C THR A 215 9.92 -16.06 1.26
N ILE A 216 10.04 -14.76 1.54
CA ILE A 216 9.32 -14.08 2.61
C ILE A 216 7.81 -14.20 2.37
N SER A 217 7.34 -13.83 1.18
CA SER A 217 5.92 -13.97 0.82
C SER A 217 5.42 -15.42 0.90
N ALA A 218 6.25 -16.38 0.48
CA ALA A 218 5.89 -17.80 0.55
C ALA A 218 5.79 -18.33 1.97
N ALA A 219 6.70 -17.94 2.85
CA ALA A 219 6.65 -18.30 4.26
C ALA A 219 5.37 -17.78 4.94
N TYR A 220 4.97 -16.54 4.66
CA TYR A 220 3.73 -15.98 5.20
C TYR A 220 2.50 -16.75 4.70
N GLY A 221 2.45 -17.07 3.40
CA GLY A 221 1.34 -17.82 2.81
C GLY A 221 1.17 -19.23 3.41
N VAL A 222 2.27 -19.92 3.72
CA VAL A 222 2.23 -21.23 4.40
C VAL A 222 1.70 -21.09 5.83
N VAL A 223 2.23 -20.13 6.59
CA VAL A 223 1.86 -19.91 7.99
C VAL A 223 0.40 -19.48 8.12
N GLU A 224 -0.08 -18.61 7.24
CA GLU A 224 -1.48 -18.16 7.21
C GLU A 224 -2.45 -19.30 6.89
N TYR A 225 -2.11 -20.17 5.92
CA TYR A 225 -2.93 -21.32 5.58
C TYR A 225 -2.98 -22.35 6.73
N LEU A 226 -1.83 -22.67 7.32
CA LEU A 226 -1.79 -23.58 8.47
C LEU A 226 -2.57 -23.02 9.67
N GLY A 227 -2.46 -21.71 9.89
CA GLY A 227 -3.14 -20.99 10.96
C GLY A 227 -4.65 -20.86 10.77
N THR A 228 -5.15 -20.98 9.54
CA THR A 228 -6.60 -20.93 9.27
C THR A 228 -7.22 -22.32 9.29
N TYR A 229 -6.53 -23.32 8.74
CA TYR A 229 -7.08 -24.67 8.55
C TYR A 229 -6.78 -25.65 9.71
N TYR A 230 -5.63 -25.56 10.37
CA TYR A 230 -5.19 -26.51 11.41
C TYR A 230 -5.25 -25.96 12.83
N LYS A 231 -6.14 -24.99 13.11
CA LYS A 231 -6.28 -24.34 14.44
C LYS A 231 -6.47 -25.33 15.60
N GLN A 232 -7.15 -26.45 15.35
CA GLN A 232 -7.49 -27.46 16.35
C GLN A 232 -6.40 -28.55 16.51
N ASN A 233 -5.37 -28.57 15.66
CA ASN A 233 -4.32 -29.58 15.74
C ASN A 233 -3.33 -29.24 16.88
N ARG A 234 -3.09 -30.21 17.78
CA ARG A 234 -2.16 -30.06 18.92
C ARG A 234 -0.73 -29.69 18.50
N LEU A 235 -0.25 -30.21 17.36
CA LEU A 235 1.08 -29.87 16.84
C LEU A 235 1.17 -28.40 16.40
N TRP A 236 0.11 -27.89 15.77
CA TRP A 236 0.02 -26.49 15.39
C TRP A 236 -0.06 -25.58 16.62
N GLN A 237 -0.83 -25.95 17.64
CA GLN A 237 -0.90 -25.16 18.88
C GLN A 237 0.45 -25.09 19.60
N LYS A 238 1.20 -26.20 19.66
CA LYS A 238 2.48 -26.25 20.38
C LYS A 238 3.63 -25.54 19.65
N TYR A 239 3.75 -25.71 18.34
CA TYR A 239 4.90 -25.20 17.57
C TYR A 239 4.52 -24.13 16.53
N GLY A 240 3.36 -24.28 15.89
CA GLY A 240 2.92 -23.42 14.80
C GLY A 240 2.37 -22.06 15.23
N GLN A 241 1.53 -22.02 16.26
CA GLN A 241 1.00 -20.77 16.83
C GLN A 241 2.09 -19.82 17.35
N PRO A 242 3.07 -20.26 18.15
CA PRO A 242 4.13 -19.36 18.60
C PRO A 242 5.00 -18.88 17.43
N ALA A 243 5.27 -19.75 16.43
CA ALA A 243 5.99 -19.36 15.23
C ALA A 243 5.20 -18.34 14.38
N ALA A 244 3.89 -18.54 14.20
CA ALA A 244 3.00 -17.62 13.49
C ALA A 244 2.92 -16.26 14.19
N ALA A 245 2.76 -16.25 15.51
CA ALA A 245 2.76 -15.03 16.31
C ALA A 245 4.11 -14.31 16.26
N ALA A 246 5.23 -15.04 16.33
CA ALA A 246 6.57 -14.47 16.17
C ALA A 246 6.77 -13.88 14.77
N MET A 247 6.25 -14.53 13.73
CA MET A 247 6.30 -14.04 12.34
C MET A 247 5.48 -12.77 12.17
N GLN A 248 4.27 -12.70 12.74
CA GLN A 248 3.44 -11.49 12.73
C GLN A 248 4.11 -10.33 13.49
N ARG A 249 4.71 -10.59 14.66
CA ARG A 249 5.49 -9.59 15.41
C ARG A 249 6.68 -9.04 14.62
N ARG A 250 7.25 -9.85 13.73
CA ARG A 250 8.40 -9.48 12.88
C ARG A 250 8.02 -9.14 11.45
N SER A 251 6.73 -8.97 11.15
CA SER A 251 6.23 -8.67 9.80
C SER A 251 6.87 -7.43 9.20
N THR A 252 6.95 -6.34 9.97
CA THR A 252 7.62 -5.11 9.56
C THR A 252 9.09 -5.34 9.20
N GLN A 253 9.82 -6.17 9.95
CA GLN A 253 11.23 -6.46 9.68
C GLN A 253 11.39 -7.31 8.41
N ALA A 254 10.49 -8.27 8.18
CA ALA A 254 10.49 -9.09 6.98
C ALA A 254 10.19 -8.26 5.73
N GLU A 255 9.18 -7.39 5.77
CA GLU A 255 8.87 -6.48 4.65
C GLU A 255 10.01 -5.47 4.40
N MET A 256 10.66 -4.97 5.46
CA MET A 256 11.87 -4.16 5.30
C MET A 256 13.03 -4.94 4.68
N ALA A 257 13.21 -6.21 5.03
CA ALA A 257 14.24 -7.07 4.45
C ALA A 257 13.96 -7.34 2.97
N SER A 258 12.69 -7.59 2.63
CA SER A 258 12.21 -7.69 1.25
C SER A 258 12.54 -6.42 0.46
N ALA A 259 12.08 -5.24 0.92
CA ALA A 259 12.36 -3.97 0.27
C ALA A 259 13.88 -3.66 0.16
N SER A 260 14.67 -4.05 1.17
CA SER A 260 16.13 -3.90 1.13
C SER A 260 16.77 -4.79 0.07
N SER A 261 16.30 -6.04 -0.06
CA SER A 261 16.78 -6.96 -1.10
C SER A 261 16.47 -6.46 -2.50
N GLU A 262 15.31 -5.83 -2.71
CA GLU A 262 14.93 -5.24 -4.00
C GLU A 262 15.86 -4.06 -4.38
N VAL A 263 16.17 -3.19 -3.42
CA VAL A 263 17.13 -2.10 -3.63
C VAL A 263 18.54 -2.63 -3.90
N LEU A 264 18.96 -3.69 -3.20
CA LEU A 264 20.26 -4.33 -3.43
C LEU A 264 20.34 -4.98 -4.82
N VAL A 265 19.26 -5.62 -5.30
CA VAL A 265 19.19 -6.12 -6.68
C VAL A 265 19.36 -4.97 -7.67
N GLY A 266 18.67 -3.84 -7.45
CA GLY A 266 18.81 -2.65 -8.29
C GLY A 266 20.24 -2.11 -8.33
N ALA A 267 20.90 -2.04 -7.17
CA ALA A 267 22.30 -1.64 -7.08
C ALA A 267 23.25 -2.63 -7.77
N PHE A 268 23.01 -3.93 -7.61
CA PHE A 268 23.82 -4.97 -8.26
C PHE A 268 23.68 -4.96 -9.78
N LEU A 269 22.49 -4.64 -10.31
CA LEU A 269 22.28 -4.46 -11.75
C LEU A 269 23.08 -3.28 -12.30
N VAL A 270 23.17 -2.16 -11.57
CA VAL A 270 24.02 -1.03 -11.94
C VAL A 270 25.49 -1.42 -11.92
N MET A 271 25.94 -2.17 -10.92
CA MET A 271 27.32 -2.70 -10.88
C MET A 271 27.60 -3.64 -12.06
N ASN A 272 26.66 -4.52 -12.42
CA ASN A 272 26.77 -5.40 -13.59
C ASN A 272 26.86 -4.65 -14.92
N LEU A 273 26.42 -3.39 -14.99
CA LEU A 273 26.53 -2.56 -16.19
C LEU A 273 27.98 -2.28 -16.58
N PHE A 274 28.88 -2.24 -15.58
CA PHE A 274 30.32 -2.08 -15.76
C PHE A 274 31.05 -3.40 -16.02
N SER A 275 30.32 -4.53 -16.04
CA SER A 275 30.87 -5.86 -16.28
C SER A 275 30.57 -6.36 -17.70
N ALA A 276 31.20 -7.45 -18.12
CA ALA A 276 30.96 -8.11 -19.40
C ALA A 276 29.52 -8.68 -19.54
N ARG A 277 28.79 -8.80 -18.43
CA ARG A 277 27.39 -9.27 -18.36
C ARG A 277 26.38 -8.12 -18.32
N ARG A 278 26.69 -6.99 -18.95
CA ARG A 278 25.81 -5.82 -19.01
C ARG A 278 24.46 -6.15 -19.66
N ASN A 279 23.37 -5.86 -18.96
CA ASN A 279 22.05 -5.78 -19.55
C ASN A 279 21.43 -4.42 -19.22
N ILE A 280 21.56 -3.48 -20.16
CA ILE A 280 21.05 -2.11 -20.03
C ILE A 280 19.52 -2.13 -19.93
N LEU A 281 18.84 -2.93 -20.75
CA LEU A 281 17.39 -2.99 -20.80
C LEU A 281 16.79 -3.50 -19.49
N LEU A 282 17.33 -4.59 -18.93
CA LEU A 282 16.89 -5.12 -17.63
C LEU A 282 17.15 -4.11 -16.51
N THR A 283 18.32 -3.48 -16.49
CA THR A 283 18.67 -2.48 -15.48
C THR A 283 17.69 -1.31 -15.52
N PHE A 284 17.43 -0.78 -16.71
CA PHE A 284 16.46 0.31 -16.89
C PHE A 284 15.04 -0.10 -16.50
N ALA A 285 14.56 -1.27 -16.96
CA ALA A 285 13.22 -1.77 -16.65
C ALA A 285 13.05 -2.00 -15.14
N PHE A 286 14.04 -2.61 -14.48
CA PHE A 286 14.01 -2.86 -13.04
C PHE A 286 14.00 -1.56 -12.23
N TRP A 287 14.81 -0.56 -12.61
CA TRP A 287 14.80 0.74 -11.94
C TRP A 287 13.48 1.50 -12.12
N ASN A 288 12.82 1.39 -13.28
CA ASN A 288 11.47 1.91 -13.46
C ASN A 288 10.45 1.19 -12.57
N LEU A 289 10.55 -0.14 -12.46
CA LEU A 289 9.69 -0.93 -11.57
C LEU A 289 9.89 -0.54 -10.10
N LEU A 290 11.14 -0.30 -9.69
CA LEU A 290 11.49 0.15 -8.34
C LEU A 290 10.93 1.56 -8.05
N LYS A 291 10.96 2.44 -9.05
CA LYS A 291 10.29 3.75 -8.98
C LYS A 291 8.79 3.61 -8.82
N MET A 292 8.13 2.69 -9.54
CA MET A 292 6.70 2.42 -9.35
C MET A 292 6.40 1.92 -7.93
N ARG A 293 7.22 1.00 -7.41
CA ARG A 293 7.09 0.51 -6.02
C ARG A 293 7.26 1.59 -4.97
N TYR A 294 8.14 2.56 -5.21
CA TYR A 294 8.30 3.71 -4.32
C TYR A 294 7.00 4.52 -4.16
N HIS A 295 6.17 4.56 -5.21
CA HIS A 295 4.89 5.26 -5.20
C HIS A 295 3.68 4.35 -4.90
N ALA A 296 3.80 3.02 -5.05
CA ALA A 296 2.71 2.06 -4.83
C ALA A 296 2.24 2.02 -3.36
N SER A 297 0.93 2.10 -3.12
CA SER A 297 0.32 2.22 -1.78
C SER A 297 0.71 1.10 -0.81
N GLU A 298 0.78 -0.15 -1.28
CA GLU A 298 1.12 -1.32 -0.43
C GLU A 298 2.60 -1.33 0.00
N ALA A 299 3.52 -0.76 -0.80
CA ALA A 299 4.97 -0.87 -0.59
C ALA A 299 5.65 0.45 -0.16
N ARG A 300 4.96 1.58 -0.36
CA ARG A 300 5.48 2.95 -0.20
C ARG A 300 6.22 3.16 1.12
N ASN A 301 5.62 2.72 2.23
CA ASN A 301 6.15 2.97 3.57
C ASN A 301 7.49 2.25 3.79
N TYR A 302 7.60 0.99 3.37
CA TYR A 302 8.81 0.19 3.53
C TYR A 302 9.93 0.68 2.61
N HIS A 303 9.62 0.95 1.34
CA HIS A 303 10.61 1.48 0.39
C HIS A 303 11.13 2.85 0.82
N ARG A 304 10.26 3.78 1.24
CA ARG A 304 10.70 5.10 1.73
C ARG A 304 11.65 4.97 2.92
N GLN A 305 11.37 4.08 3.86
CA GLN A 305 12.25 3.84 5.01
C GLN A 305 13.61 3.26 4.59
N VAL A 306 13.64 2.31 3.65
CA VAL A 306 14.89 1.75 3.12
C VAL A 306 15.69 2.83 2.38
N TRP A 307 15.06 3.60 1.51
CA TRP A 307 15.72 4.71 0.80
C TRP A 307 16.24 5.78 1.74
N HIS A 308 15.52 6.08 2.84
CA HIS A 308 16.00 6.99 3.87
C HIS A 308 17.24 6.44 4.59
N LYS A 309 17.25 5.14 4.94
CA LYS A 309 18.42 4.48 5.55
C LYS A 309 19.63 4.48 4.61
N VAL A 310 19.41 4.23 3.32
CA VAL A 310 20.45 4.30 2.29
C VAL A 310 20.96 5.73 2.15
N GLY A 311 20.07 6.73 2.11
CA GLY A 311 20.43 8.15 2.09
C GLY A 311 21.28 8.57 3.29
N ALA A 312 20.88 8.18 4.50
CA ALA A 312 21.63 8.47 5.72
C ALA A 312 23.05 7.87 5.71
N ARG A 313 23.20 6.62 5.26
CA ARG A 313 24.52 5.95 5.15
C ARG A 313 25.39 6.54 4.05
N THR A 314 24.78 6.97 2.95
CA THR A 314 25.51 7.53 1.81
C THR A 314 25.88 9.00 2.03
N LEU A 315 25.23 9.71 2.96
CA LEU A 315 25.47 11.13 3.23
C LEU A 315 26.95 11.43 3.55
N GLY A 316 27.57 10.62 4.42
CA GLY A 316 28.98 10.78 4.81
C GLY A 316 29.98 10.47 3.70
N LEU A 317 29.61 9.58 2.76
CA LEU A 317 30.41 9.27 1.58
C LEU A 317 30.23 10.31 0.48
N ARG A 318 29.04 10.91 0.39
CA ARG A 318 28.68 11.90 -0.62
C ARG A 318 29.50 13.19 -0.52
N GLY A 319 29.83 13.61 0.70
CA GLY A 319 30.71 14.76 0.93
C GLY A 319 32.16 14.57 0.47
N LYS A 320 32.60 13.32 0.24
CA LYS A 320 33.96 12.98 -0.22
C LYS A 320 34.05 12.67 -1.72
N LEU A 321 32.92 12.66 -2.42
CA LEU A 321 32.84 12.26 -3.84
C LEU A 321 32.87 13.49 -4.78
N PRO A 322 33.39 13.33 -6.02
CA PRO A 322 33.47 14.42 -7.00
C PRO A 322 32.10 15.05 -7.28
N PRO A 323 32.05 16.36 -7.60
CA PRO A 323 30.79 17.09 -7.83
C PRO A 323 29.94 16.47 -8.96
N ALA A 324 30.56 15.88 -9.98
CA ALA A 324 29.84 15.16 -11.04
C ALA A 324 29.02 13.97 -10.51
N PHE A 325 29.55 13.23 -9.53
CA PHE A 325 28.85 12.13 -8.90
C PHE A 325 27.69 12.63 -8.02
N GLN A 326 27.88 13.75 -7.32
CA GLN A 326 26.82 14.36 -6.52
C GLN A 326 25.64 14.80 -7.40
N SER A 327 25.92 15.41 -8.56
CA SER A 327 24.93 15.79 -9.57
C SER A 327 24.16 14.60 -10.12
N GLY A 328 24.86 13.50 -10.46
CA GLY A 328 24.21 12.26 -10.90
C GLY A 328 23.26 11.66 -9.86
N VAL A 329 23.69 11.61 -8.59
CA VAL A 329 22.82 11.13 -7.50
C VAL A 329 21.64 12.07 -7.26
N ASN A 330 21.82 13.40 -7.36
CA ASN A 330 20.73 14.37 -7.22
C ASN A 330 19.69 14.21 -8.33
N PHE A 331 20.14 13.97 -9.56
CA PHE A 331 19.26 13.67 -10.68
C PHE A 331 18.43 12.41 -10.42
N ILE A 332 19.05 11.33 -9.96
CA ILE A 332 18.34 10.08 -9.64
C ILE A 332 17.32 10.31 -8.51
N VAL A 333 17.70 11.00 -7.44
CA VAL A 333 16.77 11.30 -6.33
C VAL A 333 15.58 12.11 -6.82
N LYS A 334 15.81 13.16 -7.63
CA LYS A 334 14.75 13.96 -8.23
C LYS A 334 13.86 13.13 -9.15
N TRP A 335 14.45 12.23 -9.93
CA TRP A 335 13.73 11.31 -10.81
C TRP A 335 12.82 10.34 -10.03
N PHE A 336 13.26 9.82 -8.88
CA PHE A 336 12.41 9.00 -8.00
C PHE A 336 11.26 9.79 -7.37
N GLN A 337 11.53 11.03 -6.96
CA GLN A 337 10.54 11.88 -6.30
C GLN A 337 9.47 12.43 -7.25
N THR A 338 9.80 12.57 -8.54
CA THR A 338 8.84 13.00 -9.56
C THR A 338 7.83 11.88 -9.82
N ALA A 339 6.62 12.02 -9.29
CA ALA A 339 5.50 11.14 -9.58
C ALA A 339 5.09 11.27 -11.06
N GLN A 340 4.65 10.17 -11.68
CA GLN A 340 4.05 10.15 -13.01
C GLN A 340 2.54 10.32 -12.92
#